data_AF-A0A7C3L1L8-F1
#
_entry.id   AF-A0A7C3L1L8-F1
#
_cell.length_a   1.000
_cell.length_b   1.000
_cell.length_c   1.000
_cell.angle_alpha   90.00
_cell.angle_beta   90.00
_cell.angle_gamma   90.00
#
_symmetry.space_group_name_H-M   'P 1'
#
loop_
_entity.id
_entity.type
_entity.pdbx_description
1 polymer ?
#
loop_
_entity_poly.entity_id
_entity_poly.type
_entity_poly.pdbx_seq_one_letter_code
_entity_poly.pdbx_strand_id
1 'polypeptide(L)'
;MKRSVEWPQNILEFFWERGLEGKRIRVPKRRLPGLVSHYKSRLLDEDVEAVYEQSGVTFYLEKSSRLRFSDRFNKNSVAAKFNLKSRTAGSVCQAAWKAWRDWFGHKERLKLEHLRDLAEEASIDYTALSFTYLAIRKQLRRGEEVQADDHTGYHQVQAHVIQPVIELARASIESCPWRSS
;
A
#
# COMPACT_ATOMS: atom_id res chain seq x y z
N MET A 1 1.31 -35.72 8.63
CA MET A 1 0.51 -35.43 9.83
C MET A 1 -0.47 -34.31 9.53
N LYS A 2 -1.79 -34.54 9.70
CA LYS A 2 -2.78 -33.45 9.64
C LYS A 2 -2.65 -32.66 10.94
N ARG A 3 -2.29 -31.38 10.87
CA ARG A 3 -2.36 -30.48 12.04
C ARG A 3 -3.82 -30.42 12.48
N SER A 4 -4.13 -30.89 13.69
CA SER A 4 -5.39 -30.59 14.34
C SER A 4 -5.45 -29.08 14.50
N VAL A 5 -6.44 -28.45 13.88
CA VAL A 5 -6.73 -27.04 14.13
C VAL A 5 -7.45 -27.01 15.47
N GLU A 6 -6.76 -26.54 16.51
CA GLU A 6 -7.39 -26.25 17.79
C GLU A 6 -8.26 -25.00 17.61
N TRP A 7 -9.56 -25.19 17.76
CA TRP A 7 -10.51 -24.09 17.70
C TRP A 7 -10.61 -23.43 19.08
N PRO A 8 -10.76 -22.10 19.15
CA PRO A 8 -11.03 -21.40 20.40
C PRO A 8 -12.21 -22.02 21.17
N GLN A 9 -12.08 -22.14 22.49
CA GLN A 9 -13.06 -22.82 23.35
C GLN A 9 -14.47 -22.22 23.22
N ASN A 10 -14.58 -20.91 23.11
CA ASN A 10 -15.85 -20.20 22.91
C ASN A 10 -16.56 -20.57 21.60
N ILE A 11 -15.81 -20.93 20.54
CA ILE A 11 -16.39 -21.41 19.28
C ILE A 11 -16.88 -22.85 19.42
N LEU A 12 -16.16 -23.68 20.17
CA LEU A 12 -16.56 -25.06 20.44
C LEU A 12 -17.84 -25.11 21.28
N GLU A 13 -17.92 -24.31 22.34
CA GLU A 13 -19.12 -24.15 23.18
C GLU A 13 -20.32 -23.68 22.36
N PHE A 14 -20.13 -22.65 21.52
CA PHE A 14 -21.18 -22.19 20.61
C PHE A 14 -21.70 -23.31 19.70
N PHE A 15 -20.81 -24.16 19.15
CA PHE A 15 -21.25 -25.28 18.31
C PHE A 15 -21.96 -26.37 19.10
N TRP A 16 -21.51 -26.66 20.32
CA TRP A 16 -22.13 -27.65 21.18
C TRP A 16 -23.55 -27.21 21.62
N GLU A 17 -23.69 -26.00 22.16
CA GLU A 17 -24.97 -25.43 22.60
C GLU A 17 -26.02 -25.39 21.48
N ARG A 18 -25.57 -25.24 20.23
CA ARG A 18 -26.44 -25.18 19.05
C ARG A 18 -26.65 -26.54 18.38
N GLY A 19 -26.12 -27.64 18.94
CA GLY A 19 -26.23 -28.98 18.37
C GLY A 19 -25.63 -29.08 16.96
N LEU A 20 -24.54 -28.34 16.72
CA LEU A 20 -23.82 -28.26 15.44
C LEU A 20 -22.56 -29.12 15.39
N GLU A 21 -22.24 -29.81 16.48
CA GLU A 21 -21.22 -30.86 16.56
C GLU A 21 -21.32 -31.83 15.37
N GLY A 22 -20.19 -32.08 14.68
CA GLY A 22 -20.11 -33.03 13.57
C GLY A 22 -20.85 -32.62 12.28
N LYS A 23 -21.61 -31.52 12.29
CA LYS A 23 -22.36 -31.05 11.12
C LYS A 23 -21.47 -30.22 10.20
N ARG A 24 -21.68 -30.35 8.88
CA ARG A 24 -21.07 -29.43 7.89
C ARG A 24 -21.78 -28.09 7.95
N ILE A 25 -21.16 -27.12 8.59
CA ILE A 25 -21.68 -25.75 8.69
C ILE A 25 -21.23 -24.96 7.46
N ARG A 26 -22.20 -24.55 6.64
CA ARG A 26 -21.95 -23.58 5.56
C ARG A 26 -22.05 -22.18 6.16
N VAL A 27 -20.91 -21.54 6.40
CA VAL A 27 -20.89 -20.11 6.71
C VAL A 27 -21.30 -19.37 5.44
N PRO A 28 -22.45 -18.67 5.42
CA PRO A 28 -22.83 -17.87 4.27
C PRO A 28 -21.71 -16.85 4.03
N LYS A 29 -21.32 -16.66 2.78
CA LYS A 29 -20.46 -15.52 2.44
C LYS A 29 -21.24 -14.26 2.81
N ARG A 30 -20.99 -13.69 4.00
CA ARG A 30 -21.25 -12.26 4.22
C ARG A 30 -20.57 -11.52 3.05
N ARG A 31 -21.08 -10.36 2.65
CA ARG A 31 -20.43 -9.44 1.69
C ARG A 31 -19.11 -8.87 2.26
N LEU A 32 -18.32 -9.71 2.92
CA LEU A 32 -16.95 -9.40 3.29
C LEU A 32 -16.14 -9.34 1.99
N PRO A 33 -15.23 -8.38 1.86
CA PRO A 33 -14.30 -8.36 0.74
C PRO A 33 -13.69 -9.75 0.59
N GLY A 34 -13.69 -10.30 -0.63
CA GLY A 34 -13.04 -11.59 -0.87
C GLY A 34 -11.58 -11.54 -0.39
N LEU A 35 -11.02 -12.67 0.05
CA LEU A 35 -9.64 -12.76 0.59
C LEU A 35 -8.63 -11.99 -0.28
N VAL A 36 -8.75 -12.09 -1.61
CA VAL A 36 -7.88 -11.36 -2.54
C VAL A 36 -7.99 -9.84 -2.35
N SER A 37 -9.20 -9.29 -2.20
CA SER A 37 -9.39 -7.84 -2.01
C SER A 37 -8.81 -7.37 -0.67
N HIS A 38 -9.07 -8.12 0.41
CA HIS A 38 -8.56 -7.79 1.75
C HIS A 38 -7.03 -7.75 1.78
N TYR A 39 -6.37 -8.84 1.34
CA TYR A 39 -4.90 -8.91 1.37
C TYR A 39 -4.23 -8.06 0.28
N LYS A 40 -4.91 -7.77 -0.83
CA LYS A 40 -4.44 -6.80 -1.84
C LYS A 40 -4.30 -5.41 -1.21
N SER A 41 -5.33 -4.93 -0.51
CA SER A 41 -5.26 -3.60 0.12
C SER A 41 -4.14 -3.52 1.15
N ARG A 42 -3.98 -4.56 1.99
CA ARG A 42 -2.87 -4.64 2.95
C ARG A 42 -1.50 -4.68 2.28
N LEU A 43 -1.30 -5.48 1.24
CA LEU A 43 -0.04 -5.54 0.51
C LEU A 43 0.33 -4.17 -0.09
N LEU A 44 -0.66 -3.47 -0.67
CA LEU A 44 -0.45 -2.15 -1.27
C LEU A 44 -0.06 -1.10 -0.22
N ASP A 45 -0.83 -1.00 0.85
CA ASP A 45 -0.66 0.05 1.87
C ASP A 45 0.55 -0.22 2.80
N GLU A 46 0.73 -1.46 3.26
CA GLU A 46 1.79 -1.79 4.21
C GLU A 46 3.16 -1.97 3.55
N ASP A 47 3.22 -2.52 2.33
CA ASP A 47 4.48 -2.92 1.70
C ASP A 47 4.83 -2.10 0.45
N VAL A 48 3.94 -2.05 -0.54
CA VAL A 48 4.26 -1.44 -1.84
C VAL A 48 4.51 0.06 -1.68
N GLU A 49 3.60 0.76 -1.00
CA GLU A 49 3.76 2.19 -0.71
C GLU A 49 4.95 2.47 0.19
N ALA A 50 5.22 1.62 1.19
CA ALA A 50 6.38 1.79 2.05
C ALA A 50 7.71 1.70 1.27
N VAL A 51 7.81 0.77 0.31
CA VAL A 51 9.00 0.67 -0.56
C VAL A 51 9.11 1.89 -1.49
N TYR A 52 7.99 2.33 -2.07
CA TYR A 52 7.96 3.54 -2.89
C TYR A 52 8.44 4.77 -2.12
N GLU A 53 7.90 5.01 -0.93
CA GLU A 53 8.23 6.15 -0.08
C GLU A 53 9.68 6.09 0.45
N GLN A 54 10.20 4.89 0.74
CA GLN A 54 11.55 4.75 1.28
C GLN A 54 12.64 4.89 0.21
N SER A 55 12.37 4.43 -1.01
CA SER A 55 13.41 4.24 -2.04
C SER A 55 13.16 4.96 -3.36
N GLY A 56 12.01 5.60 -3.52
CA GLY A 56 11.58 6.20 -4.78
C GLY A 56 11.26 5.18 -5.88
N VAL A 57 11.29 3.88 -5.59
CA VAL A 57 11.00 2.83 -6.58
C VAL A 57 9.51 2.85 -6.91
N THR A 58 9.20 3.24 -8.14
CA THR A 58 7.83 3.44 -8.64
C THR A 58 7.15 2.14 -9.07
N PHE A 59 7.93 1.10 -9.40
CA PHE A 59 7.44 -0.10 -10.10
C PHE A 59 6.58 0.22 -11.35
N TYR A 60 6.82 1.37 -11.99
CA TYR A 60 6.10 1.80 -13.18
C TYR A 60 7.08 2.33 -14.24
N LEU A 61 7.96 3.25 -13.85
CA LEU A 61 8.91 3.91 -14.76
C LEU A 61 10.19 3.08 -15.01
N GLU A 62 10.40 1.96 -14.32
CA GLU A 62 11.61 1.14 -14.48
C GLU A 62 11.55 0.27 -15.73
N LYS A 63 12.71 0.08 -16.37
CA LYS A 63 12.90 -0.77 -17.57
C LYS A 63 12.32 -2.19 -17.45
N SER A 64 12.24 -2.73 -16.24
CA SER A 64 11.64 -4.04 -15.96
C SER A 64 10.72 -3.97 -14.74
N SER A 65 9.79 -3.02 -14.76
CA SER A 65 8.85 -2.71 -13.66
C SER A 65 8.12 -3.93 -13.10
N ARG A 66 7.54 -4.77 -13.98
CA ARG A 66 6.87 -6.02 -13.58
C ARG A 66 7.82 -7.00 -12.88
N LEU A 67 9.04 -7.16 -13.39
CA LEU A 67 10.04 -8.06 -12.81
C LEU A 67 10.46 -7.57 -11.42
N ARG A 68 10.80 -6.27 -11.29
CA ARG A 68 11.14 -5.67 -9.99
C ARG A 68 10.01 -5.82 -8.97
N PHE A 69 8.77 -5.61 -9.40
CA PHE A 69 7.61 -5.81 -8.53
C PHE A 69 7.51 -7.28 -8.09
N SER A 70 7.63 -8.22 -9.03
CA SER A 70 7.56 -9.65 -8.70
C SER A 70 8.72 -10.11 -7.83
N ASP A 71 9.93 -9.57 -7.98
CA ASP A 71 11.07 -9.95 -7.16
C ASP A 71 10.84 -9.57 -5.69
N ARG A 72 10.34 -8.35 -5.47
CA ARG A 72 10.00 -7.83 -4.13
C ARG A 72 8.74 -8.48 -3.53
N PHE A 73 7.69 -8.62 -4.33
CA PHE A 73 6.35 -9.04 -3.90
C PHE A 73 5.92 -10.33 -4.60
N ASN A 74 6.76 -11.37 -4.51
CA ASN A 74 6.46 -12.66 -5.11
C ASN A 74 5.40 -13.45 -4.32
N LYS A 75 4.78 -14.43 -4.99
CA LYS A 75 3.74 -15.28 -4.38
C LYS A 75 4.21 -16.02 -3.13
N ASN A 76 5.50 -16.36 -3.00
CA ASN A 76 6.00 -17.15 -1.87
C ASN A 76 6.18 -16.27 -0.63
N SER A 77 6.75 -15.07 -0.79
CA SER A 77 6.87 -14.09 0.29
C SER A 77 5.50 -13.63 0.79
N VAL A 78 4.58 -13.34 -0.14
CA VAL A 78 3.19 -12.96 0.20
C VAL A 78 2.43 -14.12 0.84
N ALA A 79 2.61 -15.36 0.37
CA ALA A 79 2.01 -16.54 1.00
C ALA A 79 2.50 -16.73 2.44
N ALA A 80 3.79 -16.58 2.69
CA ALA A 80 4.37 -16.69 4.02
C ALA A 80 3.88 -15.55 4.94
N LYS A 81 3.92 -14.30 4.47
CA LYS A 81 3.52 -13.12 5.25
C LYS A 81 2.06 -13.19 5.71
N PHE A 82 1.14 -13.53 4.81
CA PHE A 82 -0.29 -13.51 5.10
C PHE A 82 -0.89 -14.90 5.38
N ASN A 83 -0.05 -15.93 5.52
CA ASN A 83 -0.47 -17.32 5.72
C ASN A 83 -1.52 -17.78 4.67
N LEU A 84 -1.22 -17.51 3.39
CA LEU A 84 -2.12 -17.79 2.27
C LEU A 84 -1.68 -19.02 1.47
N LYS A 85 -2.65 -19.71 0.87
CA LYS A 85 -2.34 -20.70 -0.18
C LYS A 85 -1.65 -20.01 -1.35
N SER A 86 -0.65 -20.67 -1.95
CA SER A 86 0.15 -20.13 -3.06
C SER A 86 -0.70 -19.59 -4.22
N ARG A 87 -1.80 -20.28 -4.57
CA ARG A 87 -2.75 -19.81 -5.60
C ARG A 87 -3.39 -18.47 -5.23
N THR A 88 -3.86 -18.32 -4.00
CA THR A 88 -4.47 -17.09 -3.49
C THR A 88 -3.44 -15.96 -3.41
N ALA A 89 -2.24 -16.26 -2.91
CA ALA A 89 -1.13 -15.30 -2.86
C ALA A 89 -0.76 -14.80 -4.27
N GLY A 90 -0.70 -15.70 -5.27
CA GLY A 90 -0.49 -15.31 -6.66
C GLY A 90 -1.56 -14.35 -7.19
N SER A 91 -2.84 -14.61 -6.89
CA SER A 91 -3.93 -13.69 -7.24
C SER A 91 -3.84 -12.35 -6.52
N VAL A 92 -3.42 -12.32 -5.25
CA VAL A 92 -3.16 -11.09 -4.49
C VAL A 92 -2.05 -10.27 -5.14
N CYS A 93 -0.91 -10.89 -5.46
CA CYS A 93 0.22 -10.22 -6.10
C CYS A 93 -0.18 -9.61 -7.46
N GLN A 94 -0.90 -10.37 -8.28
CA GLN A 94 -1.35 -9.90 -9.58
C GLN A 94 -2.35 -8.75 -9.46
N ALA A 95 -3.30 -8.83 -8.52
CA ALA A 95 -4.27 -7.78 -8.27
C ALA A 95 -3.60 -6.51 -7.73
N ALA A 96 -2.63 -6.65 -6.84
CA ALA A 96 -1.84 -5.54 -6.30
C ALA A 96 -1.02 -4.86 -7.40
N TRP A 97 -0.30 -5.64 -8.20
CA TRP A 97 0.44 -5.10 -9.36
C TRP A 97 -0.45 -4.28 -10.29
N LYS A 98 -1.62 -4.82 -10.66
CA LYS A 98 -2.55 -4.13 -11.54
C LYS A 98 -3.06 -2.83 -10.90
N ALA A 99 -3.52 -2.90 -9.66
CA ALA A 99 -4.04 -1.73 -8.94
C ALA A 99 -2.97 -0.64 -8.77
N TRP A 100 -1.74 -1.04 -8.42
CA TRP A 100 -0.61 -0.13 -8.30
C TRP A 100 -0.30 0.56 -9.63
N ARG A 101 -0.10 -0.21 -10.69
CA ARG A 101 0.23 0.31 -12.02
C ARG A 101 -0.87 1.24 -12.54
N ASP A 102 -2.13 0.85 -12.36
CA ASP A 102 -3.28 1.63 -12.83
C ASP A 102 -3.40 2.94 -12.02
N TRP A 103 -3.25 2.90 -10.69
CA TRP A 103 -3.21 4.13 -9.87
C TRP A 103 -2.02 5.02 -10.21
N PHE A 104 -0.82 4.46 -10.29
CA PHE A 104 0.40 5.23 -10.53
C PHE A 104 0.33 5.97 -11.87
N GLY A 105 -0.09 5.27 -12.93
CA GLY A 105 -0.18 5.84 -14.27
C GLY A 105 -1.21 6.98 -14.40
N HIS A 106 -2.32 6.93 -13.67
CA HIS A 106 -3.42 7.92 -13.82
C HIS A 106 -3.45 8.99 -12.72
N LYS A 107 -2.82 8.73 -11.57
CA LYS A 107 -2.93 9.60 -10.39
C LYS A 107 -1.58 10.07 -9.92
N GLU A 108 -0.61 9.18 -9.75
CA GLU A 108 0.67 9.55 -9.13
C GLU A 108 1.62 10.24 -10.12
N ARG A 109 1.65 9.76 -11.36
CA ARG A 109 2.52 10.33 -12.40
C ARG A 109 2.29 11.83 -12.58
N LEU A 110 1.04 12.27 -12.61
CA LEU A 110 0.66 13.69 -12.76
C LEU A 110 1.18 14.53 -11.58
N LYS A 111 1.21 13.98 -10.36
CA LYS A 111 1.73 14.69 -9.19
C LYS A 111 3.24 14.82 -9.25
N LEU A 112 3.94 13.80 -9.75
CA LEU A 112 5.39 13.86 -9.99
C LEU A 112 5.74 14.83 -11.13
N GLU A 113 4.89 14.96 -12.13
CA GLU A 113 5.00 15.99 -13.17
C GLU A 113 4.83 17.39 -12.54
N HIS A 114 3.77 17.65 -11.77
CA HIS A 114 3.60 18.92 -11.06
C HIS A 114 4.75 19.23 -10.09
N LEU A 115 5.28 18.21 -9.42
CA LEU A 115 6.44 18.35 -8.54
C LEU A 115 7.71 18.75 -9.31
N ARG A 116 7.84 18.29 -10.56
CA ARG A 116 8.94 18.70 -11.43
C ARG A 116 8.81 20.16 -11.85
N ASP A 117 7.61 20.58 -12.21
CA ASP A 117 7.34 21.98 -12.57
C ASP A 117 7.64 22.90 -11.38
N LEU A 118 7.19 22.53 -10.16
CA LEU A 118 7.52 23.25 -8.93
C LEU A 118 9.04 23.32 -8.66
N ALA A 119 9.77 22.24 -8.94
CA ALA A 119 11.23 22.22 -8.77
C ALA A 119 11.90 23.19 -9.76
N GLU A 120 11.44 23.23 -11.01
CA GLU A 120 11.96 24.12 -12.05
C GLU A 120 11.68 25.59 -11.71
N GLU A 121 10.44 25.93 -11.37
CA GLU A 121 10.03 27.30 -10.99
C GLU A 121 10.80 27.83 -9.78
N ALA A 122 11.03 26.98 -8.78
CA ALA A 122 11.77 27.33 -7.58
C ALA A 122 13.30 27.20 -7.71
N SER A 123 13.81 26.75 -8.87
CA SER A 123 15.24 26.45 -9.08
C SER A 123 15.82 25.46 -8.04
N ILE A 124 15.06 24.42 -7.71
CA ILE A 124 15.40 23.37 -6.74
C ILE A 124 15.75 22.08 -7.49
N ASP A 125 16.69 21.28 -6.95
CA ASP A 125 16.92 19.93 -7.47
C ASP A 125 15.65 19.07 -7.33
N TYR A 126 15.13 18.61 -8.47
CA TYR A 126 13.95 17.74 -8.51
C TYR A 126 14.16 16.46 -7.69
N THR A 127 15.38 15.91 -7.65
CA THR A 127 15.64 14.68 -6.90
C THR A 127 15.42 14.91 -5.40
N ALA A 128 16.04 15.96 -4.85
CA ALA A 128 15.80 16.43 -3.49
C ALA A 128 14.31 16.66 -3.21
N LEU A 129 13.61 17.44 -4.04
CA LEU A 129 12.19 17.75 -3.84
C LEU A 129 11.32 16.49 -3.90
N SER A 130 11.66 15.53 -4.76
CA SER A 130 10.98 14.23 -4.85
C SER A 130 11.13 13.39 -3.58
N PHE A 131 12.31 13.40 -2.95
CA PHE A 131 12.49 12.71 -1.67
C PHE A 131 11.78 13.40 -0.51
N THR A 132 11.75 14.74 -0.49
CA THR A 132 10.95 15.50 0.48
C THR A 132 9.46 15.18 0.34
N TYR A 133 8.95 15.14 -0.89
CA TYR A 133 7.58 14.70 -1.18
C TYR A 133 7.29 13.31 -0.62
N LEU A 134 8.16 12.32 -0.88
CA LEU A 134 7.97 10.96 -0.39
C LEU A 134 8.05 10.85 1.14
N ALA A 135 8.90 11.65 1.77
CA ALA A 135 9.01 11.72 3.23
C ALA A 135 7.74 12.29 3.86
N ILE A 136 7.22 13.41 3.34
CA ILE A 136 5.96 14.00 3.77
C ILE A 136 4.81 13.00 3.55
N ARG A 137 4.75 12.37 2.38
CA ARG A 137 3.73 11.37 2.06
C ARG A 137 3.73 10.22 3.07
N LYS A 138 4.91 9.73 3.45
CA LYS A 138 5.07 8.68 4.47
C LYS A 138 4.52 9.11 5.84
N GLN A 139 4.81 10.34 6.28
CA GLN A 139 4.30 10.89 7.54
C GLN A 139 2.78 10.97 7.52
N LEU A 140 2.22 11.58 6.48
CA LEU A 140 0.77 11.72 6.30
C LEU A 140 0.07 10.35 6.26
N ARG A 141 0.66 9.35 5.57
CA ARG A 141 0.11 7.99 5.52
C ARG A 141 0.06 7.32 6.88
N ARG A 142 0.99 7.66 7.79
CA ARG A 142 1.02 7.16 9.17
C ARG A 142 0.09 7.94 10.11
N GLY A 143 -0.60 8.96 9.62
CA GLY A 143 -1.42 9.86 10.43
C GLY A 143 -0.59 10.82 11.28
N GLU A 144 0.68 11.02 10.94
CA GLU A 144 1.54 12.00 11.60
C GLU A 144 1.20 13.40 11.10
N GLU A 145 1.25 14.40 11.99
CA GLU A 145 1.08 15.79 11.63
C GLU A 145 2.33 16.29 10.89
N VAL A 146 2.13 17.07 9.83
CA VAL A 146 3.23 17.61 9.02
C VAL A 146 3.17 19.13 9.09
N GLN A 147 4.17 19.73 9.72
CA GLN A 147 4.38 21.17 9.72
C GLN A 147 5.35 21.54 8.60
N ALA A 148 5.12 22.67 7.93
CA ALA A 148 6.00 23.11 6.84
C ALA A 148 7.43 23.34 7.35
N ASP A 149 7.56 23.89 8.56
CA ASP A 149 8.83 24.24 9.19
C ASP A 149 9.73 23.01 9.43
N ASP A 150 9.15 21.83 9.68
CA ASP A 150 9.90 20.58 9.91
C ASP A 150 10.66 20.10 8.66
N HIS A 151 10.23 20.56 7.48
CA HIS A 151 10.83 20.21 6.19
C HIS A 151 11.54 21.39 5.54
N THR A 152 11.53 22.56 6.18
CA THR A 152 12.37 23.70 5.77
C THR A 152 13.83 23.40 6.07
N GLY A 153 14.71 23.62 5.10
CA GLY A 153 16.13 23.30 5.24
C GLY A 153 16.50 21.84 4.94
N TYR A 154 15.54 20.91 4.86
CA TYR A 154 15.77 19.61 4.24
C TYR A 154 16.07 19.83 2.75
N HIS A 155 17.27 19.46 2.31
CA HIS A 155 17.75 19.65 0.94
C HIS A 155 17.67 21.09 0.38
N GLN A 156 17.73 22.12 1.24
CA GLN A 156 17.64 23.54 0.85
C GLN A 156 16.30 23.98 0.22
N VAL A 157 15.20 23.27 0.50
CA VAL A 157 13.87 23.66 0.00
C VAL A 157 13.32 24.84 0.82
N GLN A 158 12.83 25.88 0.12
CA GLN A 158 12.27 27.08 0.73
C GLN A 158 10.85 26.81 1.28
N ALA A 159 10.48 27.47 2.38
CA ALA A 159 9.19 27.28 3.07
C ALA A 159 7.97 27.45 2.15
N HIS A 160 8.03 28.38 1.20
CA HIS A 160 6.94 28.64 0.26
C HIS A 160 6.66 27.46 -0.69
N VAL A 161 7.64 26.56 -0.91
CA VAL A 161 7.51 25.37 -1.78
C VAL A 161 6.98 24.17 -0.99
N ILE A 162 7.23 24.11 0.33
CA ILE A 162 6.85 22.97 1.16
C ILE A 162 5.32 22.80 1.25
N GLN A 163 4.57 23.89 1.38
CA GLN A 163 3.12 23.82 1.47
C GLN A 163 2.46 23.17 0.22
N PRO A 164 2.80 23.58 -1.02
CA PRO A 164 2.41 22.85 -2.23
C PRO A 164 2.78 21.36 -2.23
N VAL A 165 3.96 21.00 -1.73
CA VAL A 165 4.41 19.60 -1.65
C VAL A 165 3.54 18.79 -0.69
N ILE A 166 3.17 19.37 0.47
CA ILE A 166 2.26 18.75 1.43
C ILE A 166 0.89 18.49 0.78
N GLU A 167 0.37 19.45 0.03
CA GLU A 167 -0.92 19.33 -0.67
C GLU A 167 -0.90 18.23 -1.73
N LEU A 168 0.18 18.15 -2.53
CA LEU A 168 0.38 17.07 -3.49
C LEU A 168 0.44 15.70 -2.78
N ALA A 169 1.15 15.61 -1.65
CA ALA A 169 1.27 14.36 -0.90
C ALA A 169 -0.07 13.91 -0.29
N ARG A 170 -0.86 14.85 0.26
CA ARG A 170 -2.23 14.58 0.74
C ARG A 170 -3.13 14.07 -0.39
N ALA A 171 -3.16 14.79 -1.51
CA ALA A 171 -3.92 14.38 -2.69
C ALA A 171 -3.47 13.03 -3.24
N SER A 172 -2.19 12.68 -3.10
CA SER A 172 -1.68 11.35 -3.47
C SER A 172 -2.32 10.26 -2.61
N ILE A 173 -2.26 10.42 -1.29
CA ILE A 173 -2.77 9.45 -0.32
C ILE A 173 -4.27 9.26 -0.47
N GLU A 174 -5.03 10.36 -0.60
CA GLU A 174 -6.49 10.36 -0.76
C GLU A 174 -6.92 9.68 -2.07
N SER A 175 -6.08 9.76 -3.11
CA SER A 175 -6.38 9.14 -4.39
C SER A 175 -6.19 7.62 -4.44
N CYS A 176 -5.65 7.00 -3.38
CA CYS A 176 -5.37 5.55 -3.33
C CYS A 176 -6.66 4.73 -3.14
N PRO A 177 -7.11 3.95 -4.16
CA PRO A 177 -8.41 3.28 -4.12
C PRO A 177 -8.48 2.10 -3.15
N TRP A 178 -7.34 1.68 -2.59
CA TRP A 178 -7.27 0.58 -1.62
C TRP A 178 -7.42 1.03 -0.16
N ARG A 179 -7.49 2.34 0.11
CA ARG A 179 -7.80 2.90 1.43
C ARG A 179 -9.29 3.07 1.70
N SER A 180 -10.11 3.18 0.65
CA SER A 180 -11.56 3.41 0.73
C SER A 180 -12.38 2.11 0.90
N SER A 181 -11.83 1.07 1.52
CA SER A 181 -12.41 -0.29 1.57
C SER A 181 -12.93 -0.69 2.96
#